data_AF-A0A486XW66-F1
#
_entry.id   AF-A0A486XW66-F1
#
_cell.length_a   1.000
_cell.length_b   1.000
_cell.length_c   1.000
_cell.angle_alpha   90.00
_cell.angle_beta   90.00
_cell.angle_gamma   90.00
#
_symmetry.space_group_name_H-M   'P 1'
#
loop_
_entity.id
_entity.type
_entity.pdbx_description
1 polymer ?
#
loop_
_entity_poly.entity_id
_entity_poly.type
_entity_poly.pdbx_seq_one_letter_code
_entity_poly.pdbx_strand_id
1 'polypeptide(L)'
;MKAYLQRPWFAAFLYAVFGLLWITTSDQILVWLISDVELLSRYQSYKGYFYVALTAVLAWFLLSQRQQFSRSLSESENKFAATFEHAAIGIAHVALDGKFIRANAILCRLLGYSEAQLKTLTFQQITHQDDLLKDEQALANLLARKIQQYTL
;
A
#
# COMPACT_ATOMS: atom_id res chain seq x y z
N MET A 1 11.87 -5.69 -14.87
CA MET A 1 12.49 -6.78 -14.06
C MET A 1 12.07 -6.74 -12.57
N LYS A 2 10.83 -6.34 -12.22
CA LYS A 2 10.33 -6.23 -10.82
C LYS A 2 9.09 -7.11 -10.51
N ALA A 3 8.51 -7.79 -11.51
CA ALA A 3 7.23 -8.50 -11.35
C ALA A 3 7.33 -9.93 -10.78
N TYR A 4 8.52 -10.55 -10.79
CA TYR A 4 8.68 -11.93 -10.31
C TYR A 4 8.77 -12.04 -8.78
N LEU A 5 9.15 -10.96 -8.09
CA LEU A 5 9.38 -10.92 -6.63
C LEU A 5 8.11 -10.72 -5.79
N GLN A 6 6.93 -10.56 -6.40
CA GLN A 6 5.66 -10.36 -5.67
C GLN A 6 4.86 -11.65 -5.46
N ARG A 7 5.34 -12.82 -5.92
CA ARG A 7 4.63 -14.08 -5.76
C ARG A 7 5.09 -14.79 -4.47
N PRO A 8 4.30 -14.78 -3.38
CA PRO A 8 4.72 -15.35 -2.10
C PRO A 8 5.01 -16.85 -2.17
N TRP A 9 4.38 -17.58 -3.10
CA TRP A 9 4.63 -19.01 -3.31
C TRP A 9 6.03 -19.30 -3.89
N PHE A 10 6.62 -18.38 -4.67
CA PHE A 10 7.96 -18.58 -5.24
C PHE A 10 9.03 -18.50 -4.15
N ALA A 11 8.90 -17.55 -3.22
CA ALA A 11 9.78 -17.46 -2.06
C ALA A 11 9.66 -18.69 -1.15
N ALA A 12 8.42 -19.16 -0.92
CA ALA A 12 8.19 -20.39 -0.15
C ALA A 12 8.77 -21.64 -0.83
N PHE A 13 8.65 -21.74 -2.17
CA PHE A 13 9.24 -22.82 -2.95
C PHE A 13 10.78 -22.81 -2.89
N LEU A 14 11.41 -21.65 -3.11
CA LEU A 14 12.87 -21.50 -3.05
C LEU A 14 13.40 -21.86 -1.66
N TYR A 15 12.69 -21.44 -0.61
CA TYR A 15 13.00 -21.76 0.77
C TYR A 15 12.85 -23.26 1.06
N ALA A 16 11.81 -23.92 0.55
CA ALA A 16 11.62 -25.36 0.70
C ALA A 16 12.74 -26.15 0.00
N VAL A 17 13.11 -25.77 -1.23
CA VAL A 17 14.23 -26.39 -1.96
C VAL A 17 15.55 -26.19 -1.21
N PHE A 18 15.81 -24.97 -0.71
CA PHE A 18 17.02 -24.68 0.07
C PHE A 18 17.05 -25.47 1.38
N GLY A 19 15.91 -25.58 2.08
CA GLY A 19 15.79 -26.38 3.31
C GLY A 19 16.06 -27.87 3.07
N LEU A 20 15.51 -28.45 2.00
CA LEU A 20 15.73 -29.86 1.64
C LEU A 20 17.19 -30.14 1.26
N LEU A 21 17.80 -29.21 0.51
CA LEU A 21 19.19 -29.28 0.12
C LEU A 21 20.12 -29.10 1.34
N TRP A 22 19.78 -28.19 2.26
CA TRP A 22 20.51 -28.00 3.51
C TRP A 22 20.44 -29.24 4.41
N ILE A 23 19.28 -29.88 4.54
CA ILE A 23 19.13 -31.11 5.34
C ILE A 23 20.07 -32.19 4.81
N THR A 24 19.99 -32.51 3.52
CA THR A 24 20.76 -33.61 2.92
C THR A 24 22.27 -33.33 2.85
N THR A 25 22.67 -32.14 2.38
CA THR A 25 24.09 -31.80 2.22
C THR A 25 24.81 -31.64 3.55
N SER A 26 24.16 -31.04 4.56
CA SER A 26 24.81 -30.85 5.85
C SER A 26 24.95 -32.16 6.63
N ASP A 27 24.08 -33.16 6.42
CA ASP A 27 24.26 -34.49 7.04
C ASP A 27 25.48 -35.21 6.42
N GLN A 28 25.63 -35.14 5.10
CA GLN A 28 26.78 -35.73 4.40
C GLN A 28 28.10 -35.08 4.78
N ILE A 29 28.14 -33.75 4.93
CA ILE A 29 29.34 -33.01 5.34
C ILE A 29 29.76 -33.40 6.76
N LEU A 30 28.80 -33.56 7.68
CA LEU A 30 29.09 -33.88 9.08
C LEU A 30 29.68 -35.29 9.23
N VAL A 31 29.15 -36.27 8.48
CA VAL A 31 29.66 -37.64 8.41
C VAL A 31 31.04 -37.71 7.75
N TRP A 32 31.30 -36.86 6.76
CA TRP A 32 32.60 -36.80 6.09
C TRP A 32 33.68 -36.13 6.94
N LEU A 33 33.32 -35.11 7.72
CA LEU A 33 34.27 -34.31 8.51
C LEU A 33 34.56 -34.90 9.90
N ILE A 34 33.64 -35.70 10.46
CA ILE A 34 33.75 -36.24 11.82
C ILE A 34 33.54 -37.76 11.76
N SER A 35 34.62 -38.54 11.88
CA SER A 35 34.58 -40.01 11.91
C SER A 35 34.22 -40.59 13.28
N ASP A 36 34.04 -39.74 14.29
CA ASP A 36 33.82 -40.11 15.68
C ASP A 36 32.31 -40.11 16.04
N VAL A 37 31.77 -41.29 16.35
CA VAL A 37 30.31 -41.55 16.47
C VAL A 37 29.68 -40.78 17.63
N GLU A 38 30.43 -40.52 18.70
CA GLU A 38 29.93 -39.81 19.89
C GLU A 38 29.85 -38.29 19.66
N LEU A 39 30.77 -37.72 18.88
CA LEU A 39 30.73 -36.32 18.45
C LEU A 39 29.63 -36.08 17.41
N LEU A 40 29.41 -37.01 16.48
CA LEU A 40 28.35 -36.94 15.47
C LEU A 40 26.96 -36.68 16.08
N SER A 41 26.61 -37.40 17.15
CA SER A 41 25.33 -37.25 17.86
C SER A 41 25.14 -35.85 18.46
N ARG A 42 26.22 -35.25 19.00
CA ARG A 42 26.17 -33.91 19.61
C ARG A 42 26.07 -32.79 18.58
N TYR A 43 26.73 -32.93 17.43
CA TYR A 43 26.72 -31.94 16.35
C TYR A 43 25.42 -31.95 15.51
N GLN A 44 24.70 -33.08 15.45
CA GLN A 44 23.37 -33.14 14.82
C GLN A 44 22.37 -32.16 15.45
N SER A 45 22.39 -32.00 16.78
CA SER A 45 21.50 -31.07 17.49
C SER A 45 21.81 -29.59 17.18
N TYR A 46 23.10 -29.23 17.10
CA TYR A 46 23.52 -27.86 16.78
C TYR A 46 23.07 -27.41 15.38
N LYS A 47 23.08 -28.32 14.40
CA LYS A 47 22.59 -28.06 13.04
C LYS A 47 21.09 -27.71 13.05
N GLY A 48 20.29 -28.45 13.81
CA GLY A 48 18.87 -28.19 13.98
C GLY A 48 18.61 -26.80 14.57
N TYR A 49 19.35 -26.43 15.61
CA TYR A 49 19.25 -25.10 16.22
C TYR A 49 19.66 -23.98 15.25
N PHE A 50 20.72 -24.18 14.47
CA PHE A 50 21.12 -23.21 13.44
C PHE A 50 20.02 -23.01 12.39
N TYR A 51 19.40 -24.09 11.92
CA TYR A 51 18.30 -24.01 10.96
C TYR A 51 17.10 -23.27 11.57
N VAL A 52 16.65 -23.61 12.78
CA VAL A 52 15.54 -22.91 13.43
C VAL A 52 15.86 -21.42 13.64
N ALA A 53 17.08 -21.08 14.05
CA ALA A 53 17.51 -19.68 14.21
C ALA A 53 17.49 -18.92 12.88
N LEU A 54 18.07 -19.48 11.81
CA LEU A 54 18.10 -18.86 10.48
C LEU A 54 16.68 -18.59 9.96
N THR A 55 15.80 -19.57 10.15
CA THR A 55 14.42 -19.52 9.65
C THR A 55 13.55 -18.59 10.48
N ALA A 56 13.77 -18.50 11.79
CA ALA A 56 13.16 -17.50 12.66
C ALA A 56 13.57 -16.07 12.29
N VAL A 57 14.86 -15.83 11.99
CA VAL A 57 15.36 -14.53 11.53
C VAL A 57 14.72 -14.14 10.19
N LEU A 58 14.64 -15.08 9.25
CA LEU A 58 14.02 -14.85 7.94
C LEU A 58 12.53 -14.56 8.07
N ALA A 59 11.81 -15.31 8.91
CA ALA A 59 10.40 -15.06 9.22
C ALA A 59 10.20 -13.69 9.89
N TRP A 60 11.02 -13.35 10.89
CA TRP A 60 10.99 -12.05 11.54
C TRP A 60 11.24 -10.90 10.55
N PHE A 61 12.20 -11.06 9.64
CA PHE A 61 12.51 -10.07 8.62
C PHE A 61 11.34 -9.87 7.63
N LEU A 62 10.74 -10.95 7.13
CA LEU A 62 9.58 -10.89 6.22
C LEU A 62 8.37 -10.23 6.89
N LEU A 63 8.08 -10.60 8.14
CA LEU A 63 6.99 -10.01 8.91
C LEU A 63 7.24 -8.51 9.19
N SER A 64 8.48 -8.14 9.51
CA SER A 64 8.87 -6.76 9.79
C SER A 64 8.72 -5.87 8.54
N GLN A 65 9.12 -6.35 7.36
CA GLN A 65 8.90 -5.61 6.11
C GLN A 65 7.43 -5.34 5.85
N ARG A 66 6.56 -6.35 6.00
CA ARG A 66 5.13 -6.18 5.78
C ARG A 66 4.51 -5.12 6.70
N GLN A 67 4.92 -5.11 7.97
CA GLN A 67 4.43 -4.11 8.93
C GLN A 67 4.88 -2.69 8.56
N GLN A 68 6.13 -2.51 8.14
CA GLN A 68 6.63 -1.18 7.75
C GLN A 68 5.88 -0.61 6.55
N PHE A 69 5.66 -1.42 5.51
CA PHE A 69 4.87 -0.99 4.35
C PHE A 69 3.44 -0.61 4.73
N SER A 70 2.79 -1.41 5.56
CA SER A 70 1.42 -1.12 6.02
C SER A 70 1.35 0.17 6.86
N ARG A 71 2.35 0.40 7.73
CA ARG A 71 2.42 1.62 8.55
C ARG A 71 2.66 2.85 7.69
N SER A 72 3.61 2.79 6.75
CA SER A 72 3.90 3.90 5.85
C SER A 72 2.69 4.27 4.98
N LEU A 73 1.93 3.28 4.52
CA LEU A 73 0.70 3.52 3.76
C LEU A 73 -0.35 4.22 4.62
N SER A 74 -0.65 3.66 5.80
CA SER A 74 -1.63 4.23 6.73
C SER A 74 -1.24 5.64 7.19
N GLU A 75 0.03 5.90 7.45
CA GLU A 75 0.51 7.23 7.82
C GLU A 75 0.34 8.24 6.68
N SER A 76 0.60 7.82 5.43
CA SER A 76 0.40 8.67 4.25
C SER A 76 -1.07 8.97 4.01
N GLU A 77 -1.95 7.97 4.15
CA GLU A 77 -3.40 8.12 4.05
C GLU A 77 -3.94 9.06 5.13
N ASN A 78 -3.49 8.90 6.38
CA ASN A 78 -3.89 9.77 7.48
C ASN A 78 -3.41 11.21 7.28
N LYS A 79 -2.18 11.41 6.82
CA LYS A 79 -1.66 12.74 6.47
C LYS A 79 -2.48 13.37 5.36
N PHE A 80 -2.76 12.63 4.29
CA PHE A 80 -3.59 13.12 3.19
C PHE A 80 -5.00 13.49 3.66
N ALA A 81 -5.64 12.61 4.43
CA ALA A 81 -6.98 12.86 4.99
C ALA A 81 -6.98 14.10 5.90
N ALA A 82 -5.96 14.25 6.76
CA ALA A 82 -5.82 15.41 7.62
C ALA A 82 -5.61 16.71 6.84
N THR A 83 -4.77 16.70 5.81
CA THR A 83 -4.57 17.87 4.94
C THR A 83 -5.86 18.25 4.20
N PHE A 84 -6.60 17.26 3.70
CA PHE A 84 -7.89 17.50 3.05
C PHE A 84 -8.92 18.11 4.01
N GLU A 85 -9.10 17.51 5.20
CA GLU A 85 -10.12 17.93 6.16
C GLU A 85 -9.79 19.25 6.87
N HIS A 86 -8.52 19.50 7.16
CA HIS A 86 -8.08 20.69 7.90
C HIS A 86 -7.57 21.83 7.00
N ALA A 87 -7.65 21.69 5.67
CA ALA A 87 -7.35 22.79 4.76
C ALA A 87 -8.26 23.99 5.08
N ALA A 88 -7.69 25.20 5.15
CA ALA A 88 -8.43 26.44 5.37
C ALA A 88 -9.27 26.89 4.15
N ILE A 89 -9.27 26.10 3.07
CA ILE A 89 -10.00 26.34 1.83
C ILE A 89 -11.03 25.23 1.62
N GLY A 90 -12.10 25.52 0.88
CA GLY A 90 -13.06 24.52 0.46
C GLY A 90 -12.45 23.61 -0.61
N ILE A 91 -12.45 22.30 -0.36
CA ILE A 91 -11.95 21.29 -1.32
C ILE A 91 -13.07 20.28 -1.55
N ALA A 92 -13.32 19.96 -2.82
CA ALA A 92 -14.20 18.86 -3.22
C ALA A 92 -13.54 17.98 -4.28
N HIS A 93 -13.85 16.69 -4.21
CA HIS A 93 -13.71 15.79 -5.34
C HIS A 93 -15.06 15.64 -6.03
N VAL A 94 -15.06 15.89 -7.33
CA VAL A 94 -16.26 15.85 -8.17
C VAL A 94 -16.07 14.78 -9.23
N ALA A 95 -17.11 14.00 -9.47
CA ALA A 95 -17.14 13.01 -10.53
C ALA A 95 -17.27 13.70 -11.90
N LEU A 96 -16.98 12.98 -12.97
CA LEU A 96 -17.05 13.52 -14.34
C LEU A 96 -18.49 13.90 -14.74
N ASP A 97 -19.50 13.35 -14.06
CA ASP A 97 -20.92 13.70 -14.23
C ASP A 97 -21.35 14.91 -13.36
N GLY A 98 -20.40 15.54 -12.66
CA GLY A 98 -20.63 16.71 -11.82
C GLY A 98 -21.07 16.43 -10.39
N LYS A 99 -21.25 15.16 -9.99
CA LYS A 99 -21.64 14.82 -8.61
C LYS A 99 -20.49 14.98 -7.62
N PHE A 100 -20.79 15.48 -6.44
CA PHE A 100 -19.81 15.51 -5.35
C PHE A 100 -19.53 14.08 -4.85
N ILE A 101 -18.27 13.65 -4.92
CA ILE A 101 -17.78 12.40 -4.33
C ILE A 101 -17.46 12.62 -2.86
N ARG A 102 -16.79 13.73 -2.55
CA ARG A 102 -16.40 14.12 -1.19
C ARG A 102 -16.16 15.62 -1.14
N ALA A 103 -16.45 16.24 0.00
CA ALA A 103 -16.14 17.63 0.30
C ALA A 103 -15.54 17.71 1.70
N ASN A 104 -14.59 18.61 1.93
CA ASN A 104 -14.06 18.85 3.27
C ASN A 104 -15.03 19.68 4.13
N ALA A 105 -14.78 19.69 5.44
CA ALA A 105 -15.61 20.43 6.39
C ALA A 105 -15.73 21.93 6.07
N ILE A 106 -14.66 22.56 5.56
CA ILE A 106 -14.69 23.99 5.17
C ILE A 106 -15.65 24.24 4.01
N LEU A 107 -15.60 23.43 2.94
CA LEU A 107 -16.52 23.61 1.81
C LEU A 107 -17.99 23.43 2.24
N CYS A 108 -18.26 22.40 3.06
CA CYS A 108 -19.59 22.18 3.63
C CYS A 108 -20.09 23.41 4.40
N ARG A 109 -19.22 24.02 5.23
CA ARG A 109 -19.54 25.23 6.00
C ARG A 109 -19.74 26.46 5.12
N LEU A 110 -18.92 26.63 4.09
CA LEU A 110 -19.01 27.77 3.16
C LEU A 110 -20.31 27.73 2.35
N LEU A 111 -20.71 26.56 1.89
CA LEU A 111 -21.93 26.38 1.09
C LEU A 111 -23.19 26.20 1.95
N GLY A 112 -23.05 25.94 3.26
CA GLY A 112 -24.17 25.72 4.17
C GLY A 112 -24.84 24.35 4.05
N TYR A 113 -24.17 23.37 3.45
CA TYR A 113 -24.68 22.00 3.28
C TYR A 113 -23.86 21.00 4.11
N SER A 114 -24.52 19.93 4.57
CA SER A 114 -23.79 18.76 5.08
C SER A 114 -23.14 17.98 3.94
N GLU A 115 -22.10 17.19 4.25
CA GLU A 115 -21.44 16.33 3.26
C GLU A 115 -22.43 15.36 2.59
N ALA A 116 -23.38 14.81 3.37
CA ALA A 116 -24.40 13.90 2.85
C ALA A 116 -25.34 14.58 1.84
N GLN A 117 -25.72 15.84 2.10
CA GLN A 117 -26.52 16.63 1.16
C GLN A 117 -25.73 16.98 -0.09
N LEU A 118 -24.46 17.41 0.05
CA LEU A 118 -23.61 17.71 -1.11
C LEU A 118 -23.47 16.50 -2.03
N LYS A 119 -23.31 15.29 -1.49
CA LYS A 119 -23.22 14.05 -2.30
C LYS A 119 -24.47 13.76 -3.14
N THR A 120 -25.63 14.32 -2.79
CA THR A 120 -26.86 14.20 -3.59
C THR A 120 -26.99 15.28 -4.67
N LEU A 121 -26.15 16.30 -4.61
CA LEU A 121 -26.14 17.44 -5.52
C LEU A 121 -25.01 17.32 -6.53
N THR A 122 -25.11 18.14 -7.56
CA THR A 122 -24.08 18.35 -8.58
C THR A 122 -23.53 19.77 -8.47
N PHE A 123 -22.30 20.02 -8.90
CA PHE A 123 -21.73 21.37 -8.83
C PHE A 123 -22.58 22.38 -9.63
N GLN A 124 -23.17 21.95 -10.75
CA GLN A 124 -24.03 22.78 -11.58
C GLN A 124 -25.28 23.30 -10.86
N GLN A 125 -25.78 22.57 -9.85
CA GLN A 125 -26.96 22.98 -9.08
C GLN A 125 -26.67 24.05 -8.03
N ILE A 126 -25.40 24.25 -7.67
CA ILE A 126 -24.99 25.20 -6.63
C ILE A 126 -24.17 26.37 -7.18
N THR A 127 -23.63 26.25 -8.40
CA THR A 127 -22.92 27.33 -9.08
C THR A 127 -23.90 28.38 -9.62
N HIS A 128 -23.54 29.66 -9.48
CA HIS A 128 -24.34 30.77 -10.02
C HIS A 128 -24.43 30.70 -11.56
N GLN A 129 -25.57 31.08 -12.15
CA GLN A 129 -25.82 30.94 -13.59
C GLN A 129 -24.76 31.63 -14.47
N ASP A 130 -24.28 32.80 -14.04
CA ASP A 130 -23.26 33.56 -14.77
C ASP A 130 -21.89 32.87 -14.84
N ASP A 131 -21.59 32.01 -13.85
CA ASP A 131 -20.33 31.27 -13.76
C ASP A 131 -20.46 29.85 -14.31
N LEU A 132 -21.68 29.29 -14.32
CA LEU A 132 -21.96 27.94 -14.80
C LEU A 132 -21.53 27.73 -16.25
N LEU A 133 -21.84 28.68 -17.14
CA LEU A 133 -21.48 28.57 -18.56
C LEU A 133 -19.97 28.51 -18.79
N LYS A 134 -19.20 29.30 -18.02
CA LYS A 134 -17.73 29.30 -18.08
C LYS A 134 -17.17 27.99 -17.55
N ASP A 135 -17.74 27.48 -16.47
CA ASP A 135 -17.34 26.23 -15.82
C ASP A 135 -17.58 25.02 -16.71
N GLU A 136 -18.77 24.91 -17.33
CA GLU A 136 -19.08 23.83 -18.25
C GLU A 136 -18.14 23.81 -19.46
N GLN A 137 -17.82 24.98 -20.01
CA GLN A 137 -16.91 25.07 -21.16
C GLN A 137 -15.46 24.73 -20.77
N ALA A 138 -15.01 25.16 -19.58
CA ALA A 138 -13.71 24.81 -19.05
C ALA A 138 -13.61 23.30 -18.76
N LEU A 139 -14.64 22.72 -18.15
CA LEU A 139 -14.73 21.28 -17.90
C LEU A 139 -14.71 20.48 -19.21
N ALA A 140 -15.47 20.89 -20.23
CA ALA A 140 -15.46 20.23 -21.53
C ALA A 140 -14.05 20.23 -22.18
N ASN A 141 -13.31 21.33 -22.05
CA ASN A 141 -11.93 21.41 -22.52
C ASN A 141 -10.98 20.52 -21.70
N LEU A 142 -11.19 20.40 -20.39
CA LEU A 142 -10.42 19.52 -19.51
C LEU A 142 -10.67 18.04 -19.85
N LEU A 143 -11.93 17.66 -20.06
CA LEU A 143 -12.33 16.30 -20.48
C LEU A 143 -11.78 15.94 -21.87
N ALA A 144 -11.77 16.91 -22.79
CA ALA A 144 -11.16 16.77 -24.10
C ALA A 144 -9.61 16.79 -24.07
N ARG A 145 -8.99 16.89 -22.87
CA ARG A 145 -7.54 17.02 -22.66
C ARG A 145 -6.90 18.20 -23.38
N LYS A 146 -7.68 19.23 -23.72
CA LYS A 146 -7.16 20.49 -24.28
C LYS A 146 -6.45 21.32 -23.22
N ILE A 147 -6.85 21.15 -21.96
CA ILE A 147 -6.25 21.76 -20.77
C ILE A 147 -6.08 20.72 -19.66
N GLN A 148 -5.13 20.94 -18.75
CA GLN A 148 -4.87 20.04 -17.60
C GLN A 148 -5.55 20.52 -16.31
N GLN A 149 -5.81 21.82 -16.19
CA GLN A 149 -6.45 22.46 -15.05
C GLN A 149 -7.16 23.73 -15.51
N TYR A 150 -8.14 24.21 -14.73
CA TYR A 150 -8.79 25.50 -14.95
C TYR A 150 -9.12 26.20 -13.63
N THR A 151 -9.42 27.49 -13.72
CA THR A 151 -9.83 28.35 -12.59
C THR A 151 -10.96 29.26 -13.09
N LEU A 152 -11.96 29.49 -12.26
CA LEU A 152 -13.13 30.32 -12.55
C LEU A 152 -12.98 31.72 -11.99
#